data_AF-A0A821Z7T6-F1
#
_entry.id   AF-A0A821Z7T6-F1
#
_cell.length_a   1.000
_cell.length_b   1.000
_cell.length_c   1.000
_cell.angle_alpha   90.00
_cell.angle_beta   90.00
_cell.angle_gamma   90.00
#
_symmetry.space_group_name_H-M   'P 1'
#
loop_
_entity.id
_entity.type
_entity.pdbx_description
1 polymer ?
#
loop_
_entity_poly.entity_id
_entity_poly.type
_entity_poly.pdbx_seq_one_letter_code
_entity_poly.pdbx_strand_id
1 'polypeptide(L)'
;MNFIVFLFILFGIANGAQNVCRFPKKWKSNYDFDYKKRQHEWATPNAKTDYYKLVLSWSPTFCKQLPSFNRNQTFQCQYDDFGLVVHGFWAQSRNARTLQQHPRNCRNVEQLPLMT
;
A
#
# COMPACT_ATOMS: atom_id res chain seq x y z
N MET A 1 47.41 26.55 -5.45
CA MET A 1 46.46 25.94 -4.49
C MET A 1 45.07 26.52 -4.75
N ASN A 2 44.41 26.17 -5.87
CA ASN A 2 43.07 26.70 -6.23
C ASN A 2 42.36 25.91 -7.36
N PHE A 3 42.73 24.64 -7.61
CA PHE A 3 42.11 23.83 -8.68
C PHE A 3 41.23 22.66 -8.17
N ILE A 4 41.29 22.34 -6.88
CA ILE A 4 40.57 21.17 -6.31
C ILE A 4 39.12 21.52 -5.92
N VAL A 5 38.81 22.81 -5.70
CA VAL A 5 37.48 23.23 -5.21
C VAL A 5 36.41 23.16 -6.30
N PHE A 6 36.78 23.22 -7.59
CA PHE A 6 35.81 23.17 -8.69
C PHE A 6 35.33 21.76 -9.04
N LEU A 7 36.04 20.70 -8.66
CA LEU A 7 35.68 19.33 -9.04
C LEU A 7 34.49 18.78 -8.23
N PHE A 8 34.21 19.35 -7.05
CA PHE A 8 33.08 18.93 -6.21
C PHE A 8 31.75 19.56 -6.62
N ILE A 9 31.74 20.63 -7.41
CA ILE A 9 30.51 21.30 -7.85
C ILE A 9 29.85 20.56 -9.03
N LEU A 10 30.59 19.75 -9.79
CA LEU A 10 30.08 19.01 -10.94
C LEU A 10 29.49 17.62 -10.60
N PHE A 11 29.68 17.11 -9.38
CA PHE A 11 29.17 15.80 -8.96
C PHE A 11 27.85 15.86 -8.17
N GLY A 12 27.25 17.05 -8.03
CA GLY A 12 26.13 17.30 -7.12
C GLY A 12 24.71 17.22 -7.71
N ILE A 13 24.54 16.90 -9.00
CA ILE A 13 23.21 16.76 -9.60
C ILE A 13 23.11 15.41 -10.30
N ALA A 14 23.20 14.34 -9.52
CA ALA A 14 22.53 13.11 -9.91
C ALA A 14 21.04 13.44 -9.95
N ASN A 15 20.54 13.77 -11.15
CA ASN A 15 19.13 13.79 -11.45
C ASN A 15 18.60 12.38 -11.16
N GLY A 16 18.17 12.15 -9.93
CA GLY A 16 17.23 11.09 -9.63
C GLY A 16 15.97 11.46 -10.38
N ALA A 17 15.87 11.05 -11.65
CA ALA A 17 14.64 11.06 -12.39
C ALA A 17 13.63 10.32 -11.50
N GLN A 18 12.75 11.05 -10.85
CA GLN A 18 11.66 10.45 -10.10
C GLN A 18 10.85 9.72 -11.15
N ASN A 19 11.02 8.40 -11.23
CA ASN A 19 10.19 7.54 -12.05
C ASN A 19 8.78 7.67 -11.50
N VAL A 20 7.99 8.58 -12.07
CA VAL A 20 6.60 8.77 -11.69
C VAL A 20 5.88 7.49 -12.08
N CYS A 21 5.37 6.76 -11.08
CA CYS A 21 4.65 5.50 -11.28
C CYS A 21 3.51 5.69 -12.28
N ARG A 22 3.36 4.74 -13.21
CA ARG A 22 2.36 4.87 -14.28
C ARG A 22 1.03 4.32 -13.81
N PHE A 23 0.18 5.19 -13.27
CA PHE A 23 -1.17 4.79 -12.90
C PHE A 23 -1.98 4.28 -14.12
N PRO A 24 -2.71 3.17 -13.97
CA PRO A 24 -3.57 2.68 -15.04
C PRO A 24 -4.70 3.69 -15.27
N LYS A 25 -4.94 4.06 -16.53
CA LYS A 25 -6.02 4.99 -16.92
C LYS A 25 -7.43 4.46 -16.62
N LYS A 26 -7.55 3.14 -16.43
CA LYS A 26 -8.80 2.47 -16.08
C LYS A 26 -8.53 1.43 -15.00
N TRP A 27 -9.36 1.44 -13.97
CA TRP A 27 -9.32 0.48 -12.88
C TRP A 27 -9.98 -0.82 -13.33
N LYS A 28 -9.33 -1.97 -13.05
CA LYS A 28 -9.81 -3.29 -13.52
C LYS A 28 -11.03 -3.81 -12.74
N SER A 29 -11.30 -3.28 -11.56
CA SER A 29 -12.41 -3.69 -10.70
C SER A 29 -12.73 -2.62 -9.66
N ASN A 30 -13.89 -2.73 -9.00
CA ASN A 30 -14.14 -1.97 -7.79
C ASN A 30 -13.14 -2.37 -6.71
N TYR A 31 -12.28 -1.42 -6.31
CA TYR A 31 -11.33 -1.60 -5.21
C TYR A 31 -11.99 -1.45 -3.85
N ASP A 32 -13.26 -1.01 -3.80
CA ASP A 32 -13.99 -0.93 -2.55
C ASP A 32 -14.25 -2.30 -1.97
N PHE A 33 -13.80 -2.42 -0.73
CA PHE A 33 -13.94 -3.61 0.05
C PHE A 33 -15.35 -3.68 0.65
N ASP A 34 -16.19 -4.56 0.10
CA ASP A 34 -17.47 -4.92 0.70
C ASP A 34 -17.28 -6.12 1.63
N TYR A 35 -17.12 -5.85 2.92
CA TYR A 35 -16.93 -6.89 3.93
C TYR A 35 -18.13 -7.84 4.03
N LYS A 36 -19.35 -7.40 3.67
CA LYS A 36 -20.56 -8.23 3.75
C LYS A 36 -20.57 -9.32 2.69
N LYS A 37 -19.83 -9.12 1.58
CA LYS A 37 -19.69 -10.12 0.50
C LYS A 37 -18.63 -11.17 0.78
N ARG A 38 -17.84 -11.06 1.87
CA ARG A 38 -16.78 -12.02 2.20
C ARG A 38 -17.10 -12.75 3.50
N GLN A 39 -17.22 -14.08 3.41
CA GLN A 39 -17.59 -14.97 4.53
C GLN A 39 -16.60 -14.95 5.71
N HIS A 40 -15.35 -14.52 5.49
CA HIS A 40 -14.28 -14.55 6.49
C HIS A 40 -14.01 -13.18 7.12
N GLU A 41 -14.85 -12.19 6.83
CA GLU A 41 -14.70 -10.83 7.34
C GLU A 41 -15.78 -10.54 8.39
N TRP A 42 -15.39 -9.84 9.46
CA TRP A 42 -16.28 -9.53 10.59
C TRP A 42 -16.21 -8.04 10.91
N ALA A 43 -17.22 -7.55 11.63
CA ALA A 43 -17.28 -6.16 12.08
C ALA A 43 -17.06 -6.08 13.59
N THR A 44 -16.22 -5.13 14.00
CA THR A 44 -15.97 -4.84 15.42
C THR A 44 -16.12 -3.33 15.64
N PRO A 45 -17.33 -2.77 15.44
CA PRO A 45 -17.53 -1.33 15.33
C PRO A 45 -17.34 -0.57 16.64
N ASN A 46 -17.51 -1.26 17.78
CA ASN A 46 -17.43 -0.67 19.12
C ASN A 46 -16.06 -0.88 19.79
N ALA A 47 -15.10 -1.51 19.11
CA ALA A 47 -13.76 -1.65 19.68
C ALA A 47 -13.07 -0.29 19.73
N LYS A 48 -12.49 0.04 20.89
CA LYS A 48 -11.71 1.25 21.06
C LYS A 48 -10.43 1.19 20.21
N THR A 49 -10.15 2.28 19.51
CA THR A 49 -8.85 2.49 18.86
C THR A 49 -7.91 3.12 19.87
N ASP A 50 -6.82 2.43 20.20
CA ASP A 50 -5.78 2.92 21.12
C ASP A 50 -4.52 3.39 20.37
N TYR A 51 -4.24 2.81 19.20
CA TYR A 51 -3.11 3.18 18.37
C TYR A 51 -3.33 2.74 16.92
N TYR A 52 -2.44 3.16 16.02
CA TYR A 52 -2.45 2.76 14.62
C TYR A 52 -1.16 2.04 14.25
N LYS A 53 -1.26 1.06 13.35
CA LYS A 53 -0.11 0.45 12.68
C LYS A 53 -0.07 0.95 11.24
N LEU A 54 1.04 1.59 10.87
CA LEU A 54 1.40 1.77 9.47
C LEU A 54 2.19 0.53 9.04
N VAL A 55 1.59 -0.27 8.17
CA VAL A 55 2.17 -1.50 7.65
C VAL A 55 2.73 -1.21 6.26
N LEU A 56 4.02 -1.49 6.09
CA LEU A 56 4.72 -1.36 4.83
C LEU A 56 5.05 -2.77 4.30
N SER A 57 5.05 -2.92 2.98
CA SER A 57 5.46 -4.14 2.30
C SER A 57 6.57 -3.84 1.31
N TRP A 58 7.52 -4.76 1.21
CA TRP A 58 8.62 -4.69 0.24
C TRP A 58 8.26 -5.48 -1.01
N SER A 59 7.94 -4.76 -2.09
CA SER A 59 7.43 -5.39 -3.33
C SER A 59 8.41 -6.39 -3.96
N PRO A 60 9.75 -6.17 -4.00
CA PRO A 60 10.66 -7.11 -4.65
C PRO A 60 10.65 -8.52 -4.05
N THR A 61 10.58 -8.66 -2.72
CA THR A 61 10.47 -9.99 -2.09
C THR A 61 9.08 -10.58 -2.25
N PHE A 62 8.04 -9.75 -2.14
CA PHE A 62 6.66 -10.16 -2.31
C PHE A 62 6.40 -10.71 -3.72
N CYS A 63 6.83 -10.00 -4.76
CA CYS A 63 6.65 -10.40 -6.15
C CYS A 63 7.45 -11.67 -6.52
N LYS A 64 8.56 -11.95 -5.84
CA LYS A 64 9.35 -13.19 -6.03
C LYS A 64 8.68 -14.43 -5.41
N GLN A 65 7.87 -14.26 -4.38
CA GLN A 65 7.28 -15.36 -3.62
C GLN A 65 5.96 -15.89 -4.21
N LEU A 66 5.40 -15.23 -5.23
CA LEU A 66 4.12 -15.62 -5.81
C LEU A 66 4.28 -16.81 -6.75
N PRO A 67 3.62 -17.96 -6.51
CA PRO A 67 3.54 -19.02 -7.50
C PRO A 67 2.77 -18.50 -8.71
N SER A 68 3.38 -18.59 -9.89
CA SER A 68 2.77 -18.44 -11.22
C SER A 68 1.57 -17.47 -11.32
N PHE A 69 1.88 -16.18 -11.49
CA PHE A 69 1.03 -15.10 -12.01
C PHE A 69 -0.46 -15.13 -11.64
N ASN A 70 -0.77 -14.70 -10.41
CA ASN A 70 -2.09 -14.13 -10.15
C ASN A 70 -2.21 -12.79 -10.90
N ARG A 71 -3.06 -12.73 -11.94
CA ARG A 71 -3.28 -11.54 -12.80
C ARG A 71 -3.67 -10.27 -12.00
N ASN A 72 -4.11 -10.44 -10.76
CA ASN A 72 -4.50 -9.34 -9.89
C ASN A 72 -3.33 -8.53 -9.35
N GLN A 73 -2.08 -9.00 -9.48
CA GLN A 73 -0.90 -8.31 -8.94
C GLN A 73 0.06 -7.77 -10.01
N THR A 74 -0.34 -7.87 -11.28
CA THR A 74 0.43 -7.38 -12.43
C THR A 74 0.83 -5.92 -12.31
N PHE A 75 -0.01 -5.05 -11.73
CA PHE A 75 0.35 -3.64 -11.54
C PHE A 75 1.57 -3.47 -10.63
N GLN A 76 1.54 -4.11 -9.46
CA GLN A 76 2.63 -4.01 -8.49
C GLN A 76 3.89 -4.77 -8.91
N CYS A 77 3.75 -5.87 -9.65
CA CYS A 77 4.86 -6.79 -9.91
C CYS A 77 5.39 -6.78 -11.34
N GLN A 78 4.73 -6.13 -12.30
CA GLN A 78 5.16 -6.12 -13.70
C GLN A 78 5.21 -4.73 -14.34
N TYR A 79 4.36 -3.79 -13.92
CA TYR A 79 4.25 -2.49 -14.59
C TYR A 79 5.08 -1.37 -13.97
N ASP A 80 5.52 -1.54 -12.72
CA ASP A 80 6.31 -0.56 -11.99
C ASP A 80 7.30 -1.28 -11.05
N ASP A 81 8.45 -0.64 -10.80
CA ASP A 81 9.47 -1.12 -9.85
C ASP A 81 9.22 -0.54 -8.45
N PHE A 82 8.13 -0.98 -7.82
CA PHE A 82 7.83 -0.52 -6.46
C PHE A 82 8.89 -0.99 -5.46
N GLY A 83 9.26 -0.09 -4.56
CA GLY A 83 10.04 -0.41 -3.36
C GLY A 83 9.13 -0.73 -2.18
N LEU A 84 9.15 0.15 -1.17
CA LEU A 84 8.20 0.10 -0.06
C LEU A 84 6.84 0.59 -0.53
N VAL A 85 5.81 -0.21 -0.29
CA VAL A 85 4.42 0.13 -0.56
C VAL A 85 3.66 0.17 0.76
N VAL A 86 2.78 1.16 0.91
CA VAL A 86 1.83 1.19 2.03
C VAL A 86 0.86 0.03 1.86
N HIS A 87 0.96 -0.96 2.73
CA HIS A 87 0.04 -2.11 2.77
C HIS A 87 -1.25 -1.73 3.48
N GLY A 88 -1.13 -0.98 4.58
CA GLY A 88 -2.29 -0.60 5.35
C GLY A 88 -1.98 0.36 6.47
N PHE A 89 -3.01 1.12 6.84
CA PHE A 89 -3.03 1.94 8.04
C PHE A 89 -4.19 1.46 8.91
N TRP A 90 -3.88 0.68 9.95
CA TRP A 90 -4.88 -0.10 10.67
C TRP A 90 -5.02 0.37 12.10
N ALA A 91 -6.26 0.67 12.49
CA ALA A 91 -6.62 0.90 13.88
C ALA A 91 -6.39 -0.36 14.70
N GLN A 92 -5.87 -0.19 15.92
CA GLN A 92 -5.58 -1.28 16.84
C GLN A 92 -6.12 -0.95 18.21
N SER A 93 -6.55 -2.00 18.91
CA SER A 93 -6.90 -1.95 20.32
C SER A 93 -5.77 -2.58 21.12
N ARG A 94 -5.39 -1.97 22.25
CA ARG A 94 -4.40 -2.52 23.19
C ARG A 94 -4.93 -3.78 23.88
N ASN A 95 -6.25 -3.92 23.99
CA ASN A 95 -6.90 -5.02 24.71
C ASN A 95 -7.23 -6.22 23.81
N ALA A 96 -7.03 -6.09 22.50
CA ALA A 96 -7.27 -7.18 21.56
C ALA A 96 -6.21 -8.28 21.71
N ARG A 97 -6.68 -9.52 21.87
CA ARG A 97 -5.89 -10.75 21.95
C ARG A 97 -5.98 -11.59 20.68
N THR A 98 -7.01 -11.35 19.86
CA THR A 98 -7.17 -11.97 18.55
C THR A 98 -7.31 -10.89 17.48
N LEU A 99 -7.08 -11.28 16.22
CA LEU A 99 -7.32 -10.40 15.07
C LEU A 99 -8.76 -9.84 15.11
N GLN A 100 -9.70 -10.64 15.61
CA GLN A 100 -11.11 -10.28 15.59
C GLN A 100 -11.49 -9.13 16.52
N GLN A 101 -10.68 -8.89 17.53
CA GLN A 101 -10.96 -7.89 18.55
C GLN A 101 -10.45 -6.49 18.18
N HIS A 102 -9.72 -6.35 17.06
CA HIS A 102 -9.32 -5.03 16.57
C HIS A 102 -10.48 -4.28 15.90
N PRO A 103 -10.50 -2.93 15.96
CA PRO A 103 -11.52 -2.12 15.27
C PRO A 103 -11.48 -2.33 13.77
N ARG A 104 -12.63 -2.68 13.18
CA ARG A 104 -12.78 -2.89 11.74
C ARG A 104 -14.23 -2.82 11.30
N ASN A 105 -14.45 -2.40 10.05
CA ASN A 105 -15.78 -2.21 9.47
C ASN A 105 -16.68 -1.36 10.38
N CYS A 106 -16.13 -0.26 10.92
CA CYS A 106 -16.76 0.53 11.99
C CYS A 106 -18.03 1.26 11.53
N ARG A 107 -18.14 1.54 10.22
CA ARG A 107 -19.28 2.19 9.58
C ARG A 107 -19.44 1.61 8.19
N ASN A 108 -20.68 1.60 7.68
CA ASN A 108 -20.90 1.43 6.25
C ASN A 108 -20.46 2.75 5.60
N VAL A 109 -19.30 2.75 4.94
CA VAL A 109 -18.90 3.87 4.10
C VAL A 109 -19.47 3.65 2.71
N GLU A 110 -19.92 4.74 2.09
CA GLU A 110 -20.30 4.72 0.68
C GLU A 110 -19.10 4.27 -0.15
N GLN A 111 -19.34 3.33 -1.06
CA GLN A 111 -18.34 2.86 -2.00
C GLN A 111 -17.97 4.03 -2.93
N LEU A 112 -16.67 4.26 -3.14
CA LEU A 112 -16.20 5.22 -4.13
C LEU A 112 -16.80 4.89 -5.49
N PRO A 113 -17.37 5.88 -6.19
CA PRO A 113 -17.95 5.64 -7.50
C PRO A 113 -16.86 5.12 -8.44
N LEU A 114 -17.17 4.01 -9.12
CA LEU A 114 -16.37 3.55 -10.23
C LEU A 114 -16.33 4.66 -11.28
N MET A 115 -15.15 5.11 -11.68
CA MET A 115 -15.01 5.97 -12.86
C MET A 115 -15.45 5.15 -14.09
N THR A 116 -16.68 5.40 -14.56
CA THR A 116 -17.25 4.83 -15.79
C THR A 116 -16.65 5.47 -17.02
#